data_AF-A0A815ZC70-F1
#
_entry.id   AF-A0A815ZC70-F1
#
_cell.length_a   1.000
_cell.length_b   1.000
_cell.length_c   1.000
_cell.angle_alpha   90.00
_cell.angle_beta   90.00
_cell.angle_gamma   90.00
#
_symmetry.space_group_name_H-M   'P 1'
#
loop_
_entity.id
_entity.type
_entity.pdbx_description
1 polymer ?
#
loop_
_entity_poly.entity_id
_entity_poly.type
_entity_poly.pdbx_seq_one_letter_code
_entity_poly.pdbx_strand_id
1 'polypeptide(L)'
;PASFAQARIWLDERIRFDPDKPQIAIYNMPFVYRLQPDHTLSIKQLRHALHLTVDKHPSLHTSVIFDTEMNQLMQRVITRKDNYTDVFSIIETTHETDEQLNEILHDEKRNPQHFDPAQGL
;
A
#
# COMPACT_ATOMS: atom_id res chain seq x y z
N PRO A 1 18.15 9.89 -3.76
CA PRO A 1 18.35 9.10 -2.51
C PRO A 1 17.06 8.98 -1.70
N ALA A 2 16.81 7.82 -1.10
CA ALA A 2 15.75 7.63 -0.11
C ALA A 2 16.07 8.43 1.17
N SER A 3 15.04 8.85 1.89
CA SER A 3 15.20 9.46 3.22
C SER A 3 15.71 8.43 4.23
N PHE A 4 16.26 8.91 5.35
CA PHE A 4 16.69 8.04 6.46
C PHE A 4 15.56 7.15 7.00
N ALA A 5 14.33 7.69 7.08
CA ALA A 5 13.16 6.93 7.53
C ALA A 5 12.81 5.81 6.53
N GLN A 6 12.77 6.11 5.23
CA GLN A 6 12.54 5.10 4.19
C GLN A 6 13.63 4.03 4.21
N ALA A 7 14.90 4.42 4.36
CA ALA A 7 16.01 3.48 4.42
C ALA A 7 15.91 2.54 5.64
N ARG A 8 15.53 3.09 6.81
CA ARG A 8 15.33 2.29 8.02
C ARG A 8 14.21 1.27 7.83
N ILE A 9 13.05 1.71 7.34
CA ILE A 9 11.88 0.85 7.08
C ILE A 9 12.26 -0.26 6.09
N TRP A 10 12.88 0.10 4.96
CA TRP A 10 13.29 -0.87 3.94
C TRP A 10 14.23 -1.95 4.48
N LEU A 11 15.24 -1.55 5.26
CA LEU A 11 16.18 -2.49 5.86
C LEU A 11 15.49 -3.40 6.89
N ASP A 12 14.59 -2.84 7.70
CA ASP A 12 13.89 -3.56 8.75
C ASP A 12 12.94 -4.63 8.15
N GLU A 13 12.24 -4.30 7.06
CA GLU A 13 11.44 -5.25 6.30
C GLU A 13 12.28 -6.37 5.67
N ARG A 14 13.44 -6.03 5.09
CA ARG A 14 14.38 -7.02 4.49
C ARG A 14 14.94 -8.00 5.52
N ILE A 15 15.26 -7.54 6.73
CA ILE A 15 15.75 -8.40 7.82
C ILE A 15 14.64 -9.32 8.34
N ARG A 16 13.39 -8.83 8.37
CA ARG A 16 12.24 -9.61 8.85
C ARG A 16 11.78 -10.68 7.87
N PHE A 17 11.80 -10.39 6.58
CA PHE A 17 11.40 -11.33 5.53
C PHE A 17 12.51 -12.33 5.17
N ASP A 18 13.09 -12.90 6.23
CA ASP A 18 13.90 -14.11 6.17
C ASP A 18 13.04 -15.25 5.59
N PRO A 19 13.44 -15.88 4.47
CA PRO A 19 12.66 -16.92 3.82
C PRO A 19 12.39 -18.13 4.71
N ASP A 20 13.18 -18.33 5.77
CA ASP A 20 13.03 -19.43 6.72
C ASP A 20 12.07 -19.10 7.89
N LYS A 21 11.45 -17.91 7.90
CA LYS A 21 10.55 -17.45 8.97
C LYS A 21 9.17 -17.03 8.44
N PRO A 22 8.11 -17.12 9.27
CA PRO A 22 6.80 -16.56 8.92
C PRO A 22 6.90 -15.06 8.66
N GLN A 23 6.51 -14.63 7.47
CA GLN A 23 6.52 -13.22 7.10
C GLN A 23 5.27 -12.53 7.67
N ILE A 24 5.49 -11.45 8.43
CA ILE A 24 4.42 -10.62 8.99
C ILE A 24 4.78 -9.17 8.66
N ALA A 25 3.87 -8.48 7.96
CA ALA A 25 3.98 -7.04 7.78
C ALA A 25 3.77 -6.33 9.12
N ILE A 26 4.65 -5.37 9.45
CA ILE A 26 4.49 -4.56 10.66
C ILE A 26 4.29 -3.07 10.38
N TYR A 27 4.48 -2.65 9.13
CA TYR A 27 4.31 -1.27 8.69
C TYR A 27 3.05 -1.02 7.85
N ASN A 28 2.18 -2.03 7.67
CA ASN A 28 0.86 -1.80 7.12
C ASN A 28 0.05 -0.92 8.08
N MET A 29 -0.59 0.11 7.54
CA MET A 29 -1.43 1.05 8.28
C MET A 29 -2.85 1.01 7.72
N PRO A 30 -3.69 0.03 8.12
CA PRO A 30 -5.07 -0.02 7.68
C PRO A 30 -5.88 1.12 8.31
N PHE A 31 -6.74 1.75 7.50
CA PHE A 31 -7.66 2.79 7.94
C PHE A 31 -9.10 2.35 7.67
N VAL A 32 -9.97 2.49 8.67
CA VAL A 32 -11.37 2.07 8.60
C VAL A 32 -12.27 3.27 8.73
N TYR A 33 -13.17 3.43 7.76
CA TYR A 33 -14.15 4.50 7.75
C TYR A 33 -15.55 3.91 7.70
N ARG A 34 -16.38 4.26 8.69
CA ARG A 34 -17.80 3.95 8.66
C ARG A 34 -18.55 5.11 8.05
N LEU A 35 -19.23 4.86 6.93
CA LEU A 35 -20.10 5.83 6.28
C LEU A 35 -21.49 5.71 6.88
N GLN A 36 -22.15 6.85 7.09
CA GLN A 36 -23.49 6.87 7.66
C GLN A 36 -24.51 6.36 6.62
N PRO A 37 -25.50 5.55 7.03
CA PRO A 37 -26.43 4.88 6.12
C PRO A 37 -27.43 5.83 5.46
N ASP A 38 -27.55 7.07 5.93
CA ASP A 38 -28.41 8.12 5.37
C ASP A 38 -27.81 8.77 4.11
N HIS A 39 -26.56 8.48 3.77
CA HIS A 39 -25.89 9.01 2.59
C HIS A 39 -25.62 7.91 1.56
N THR A 40 -25.95 8.20 0.30
CA THR A 40 -25.59 7.33 -0.83
C THR A 40 -24.14 7.56 -1.23
N LEU A 41 -23.31 6.51 -1.12
CA LEU A 41 -21.94 6.54 -1.64
C LEU A 41 -21.90 5.98 -3.06
N SER A 42 -21.37 6.76 -4.00
CA SER A 42 -21.00 6.23 -5.32
C SER A 42 -19.59 5.64 -5.28
N ILE A 43 -19.47 4.31 -5.34
CA ILE A 43 -18.16 3.62 -5.41
C ILE A 43 -17.32 4.12 -6.60
N LYS A 44 -17.98 4.42 -7.72
CA LYS A 44 -17.31 4.99 -8.91
C LYS A 44 -16.68 6.36 -8.62
N GLN A 45 -17.38 7.23 -7.90
CA GLN A 45 -16.82 8.54 -7.53
C GLN A 45 -15.72 8.41 -6.48
N LEU A 46 -15.88 7.51 -5.50
CA LEU A 46 -14.83 7.21 -4.53
C LEU A 46 -13.54 6.72 -5.23
N ARG A 47 -13.67 5.78 -6.17
CA ARG A 47 -12.56 5.29 -7.00
C ARG A 47 -11.87 6.42 -7.75
N HIS A 48 -12.64 7.32 -8.37
CA HIS A 48 -12.09 8.47 -9.07
C HIS A 48 -11.34 9.44 -8.14
N ALA A 49 -11.90 9.74 -6.96
CA ALA A 49 -11.27 10.60 -5.97
C ALA A 49 -9.96 10.01 -5.43
N LEU A 50 -9.91 8.70 -5.19
CA LEU A 50 -8.69 8.01 -4.78
C LEU A 50 -7.61 8.07 -5.88
N HIS A 51 -7.98 7.84 -7.15
CA HIS A 51 -7.03 8.00 -8.26
C HIS A 51 -6.44 9.41 -8.34
N LEU A 52 -7.29 10.45 -8.26
CA LEU A 52 -6.80 11.84 -8.27
C LEU A 52 -5.88 12.13 -7.08
N THR A 53 -6.14 11.53 -5.92
CA THR A 53 -5.30 11.67 -4.73
C THR A 53 -3.93 11.04 -4.94
N VAL A 54 -3.89 9.80 -5.45
CA VAL A 54 -2.64 9.10 -5.78
C VAL A 54 -1.84 9.86 -6.83
N ASP A 55 -2.49 10.30 -7.92
CA ASP A 55 -1.87 11.07 -9.00
C ASP A 55 -1.27 12.40 -8.49
N LYS A 56 -1.97 13.07 -7.57
CA LYS A 56 -1.53 14.35 -7.00
C LYS A 56 -0.32 14.22 -6.07
N HIS A 57 -0.15 13.07 -5.41
CA HIS A 57 0.81 12.90 -4.32
C HIS A 57 1.90 11.88 -4.70
N PRO A 58 3.11 12.32 -5.10
CA PRO A 58 4.23 11.45 -5.48
C PRO A 58 4.58 10.38 -4.44
N SER A 59 4.42 10.69 -3.16
CA SER A 59 4.68 9.76 -2.06
C SER A 59 3.81 8.49 -2.11
N LEU A 60 2.63 8.56 -2.74
CA LEU A 60 1.72 7.42 -2.89
C LEU A 60 2.03 6.55 -4.12
N HIS A 61 2.97 6.93 -4.97
CA HIS A 61 3.38 6.14 -6.14
C HIS A 61 4.90 6.18 -6.30
N THR A 62 5.61 6.05 -5.18
CA THR A 62 7.07 6.01 -5.12
C THR A 62 7.56 4.61 -4.75
N SER A 63 8.46 4.07 -5.57
CA SER A 63 9.24 2.86 -5.27
C SER A 63 10.55 3.21 -4.58
N VAL A 64 11.05 2.32 -3.72
CA VAL A 64 12.35 2.42 -3.03
C VAL A 64 13.21 1.22 -3.42
N ILE A 65 14.27 1.47 -4.18
CA ILE A 65 15.09 0.46 -4.85
C ILE A 65 16.54 0.64 -4.43
N PHE A 66 17.24 -0.46 -4.17
CA PHE A 66 18.67 -0.44 -3.92
C PHE A 66 19.43 -0.36 -5.24
N ASP A 67 20.14 0.74 -5.45
CA ASP A 67 21.06 0.91 -6.56
C ASP A 67 22.41 0.26 -6.21
N THR A 68 22.73 -0.83 -6.89
CA THR A 68 23.96 -1.61 -6.65
C THR A 68 25.21 -0.92 -7.17
N GLU A 69 25.11 -0.05 -8.17
CA GLU A 69 26.25 0.68 -8.70
C GLU A 69 26.66 1.82 -7.76
N MET A 70 25.67 2.53 -7.23
CA MET A 70 25.89 3.62 -6.27
C MET A 70 25.96 3.14 -4.82
N ASN A 71 25.64 1.86 -4.55
CA ASN A 71 25.53 1.27 -3.22
C ASN A 71 24.60 2.08 -2.29
N GLN A 72 23.46 2.53 -2.82
CA GLN A 72 22.54 3.46 -2.14
C GLN A 72 21.07 3.11 -2.40
N LEU A 73 20.21 3.37 -1.41
CA LEU A 73 18.75 3.33 -1.63
C LEU A 73 18.30 4.59 -2.36
N MET A 74 17.61 4.37 -3.47
CA MET A 74 17.06 5.39 -4.34
C MET A 74 15.54 5.33 -4.32
N GLN A 75 14.91 6.49 -4.33
CA GLN A 75 13.46 6.60 -4.49
C GLN A 75 13.16 6.96 -5.93
N ARG A 76 12.12 6.35 -6.50
CA ARG A 76 11.68 6.58 -7.87
C ARG A 76 10.18 6.76 -7.91
N VAL A 77 9.77 7.96 -8.31
CA VAL A 77 8.36 8.28 -8.59
C VAL A 77 7.95 7.56 -9.87
N ILE A 78 6.92 6.73 -9.79
CA ILE A 78 6.42 5.95 -10.91
C ILE A 78 5.55 6.87 -11.75
N THR A 79 6.07 7.31 -12.90
CA THR A 79 5.36 8.22 -13.80
C THR A 79 4.57 7.41 -14.83
N ARG A 80 3.27 7.70 -14.97
CA ARG A 80 2.35 7.02 -15.87
C ARG A 80 2.79 7.18 -17.33
N LYS A 81 3.06 6.06 -18.03
CA LYS A 81 3.10 6.03 -19.51
C LYS A 81 1.83 5.36 -20.02
N ASP A 82 0.89 6.17 -20.47
CA ASP A 82 -0.21 5.88 -21.41
C ASP A 82 -1.14 4.68 -21.22
N ASN A 83 -1.13 3.97 -20.08
CA ASN A 83 -2.23 3.07 -19.75
C ASN A 83 -2.70 3.31 -18.31
N TYR A 84 -4.02 3.41 -18.13
CA TYR A 84 -4.69 3.47 -16.84
C TYR A 84 -4.60 2.10 -16.13
N THR A 85 -3.43 1.52 -15.97
CA THR A 85 -3.25 0.40 -15.03
C THR A 85 -3.49 0.95 -13.63
N ASP A 86 -4.50 0.40 -12.96
CA ASP A 86 -4.90 0.80 -11.62
C ASP A 86 -3.70 0.67 -10.67
N VAL A 87 -3.32 1.78 -10.02
CA VAL A 87 -2.17 1.88 -9.08
C VAL A 87 -2.49 1.17 -7.76
N PHE A 88 -3.75 0.77 -7.58
CA PHE A 88 -4.22 0.02 -6.44
C PHE A 88 -5.45 -0.79 -6.87
N SER A 89 -5.64 -1.96 -6.28
CA SER A 89 -6.86 -2.73 -6.46
C SER A 89 -7.97 -2.21 -5.54
N ILE A 90 -9.22 -2.22 -6.02
CA ILE A 90 -10.39 -2.05 -5.17
C ILE A 90 -11.14 -3.37 -5.14
N ILE A 91 -11.35 -3.87 -3.93
CA ILE A 91 -12.14 -5.07 -3.67
C ILE A 91 -13.47 -4.62 -3.06
N GLU A 92 -14.58 -5.06 -3.65
CA GLU A 92 -15.92 -4.82 -3.15
C GLU A 92 -16.50 -6.15 -2.66
N THR A 93 -16.75 -6.25 -1.35
CA THR A 93 -17.30 -7.44 -0.70
C THR A 93 -18.49 -7.08 0.18
N THR A 94 -19.40 -8.03 0.36
CA THR A 94 -20.52 -7.90 1.30
C THR A 94 -20.29 -8.86 2.45
N HIS A 95 -20.41 -8.34 3.68
CA HIS A 95 -20.22 -9.09 4.92
C HIS A 95 -21.47 -8.95 5.79
N GLU A 96 -21.79 -10.02 6.52
CA GLU A 96 -23.00 -10.09 7.35
C GLU A 96 -22.69 -9.96 8.85
N THR A 97 -21.43 -10.16 9.26
CA THR A 97 -21.05 -10.16 10.68
C THR A 97 -19.84 -9.27 10.98
N ASP A 98 -19.77 -8.79 12.22
CA ASP A 98 -18.64 -8.00 12.71
C ASP A 98 -17.35 -8.84 12.83
N GLU A 99 -17.46 -10.17 13.03
CA GLU A 99 -16.32 -11.08 13.01
C GLU A 99 -15.58 -11.05 11.66
N GLN A 100 -16.32 -11.07 10.55
CA GLN A 100 -15.72 -11.00 9.20
C GLN A 100 -14.96 -9.69 8.98
N LEU A 101 -15.50 -8.58 9.47
CA LEU A 101 -14.81 -7.29 9.42
C LEU A 101 -13.51 -7.33 10.23
N ASN A 102 -13.53 -7.89 11.43
CA ASN A 102 -12.34 -8.02 12.27
C ASN A 102 -11.26 -8.91 11.65
N GLU A 103 -11.66 -9.99 10.97
CA GLU A 103 -10.74 -10.86 10.22
C GLU A 103 -10.04 -10.10 9.09
N ILE A 104 -10.78 -9.30 8.32
CA ILE A 104 -10.22 -8.46 7.25
C ILE A 104 -9.20 -7.48 7.83
N LEU A 105 -9.55 -6.77 8.90
CA LEU A 105 -8.63 -5.82 9.54
C LEU A 105 -7.37 -6.49 10.09
N HIS A 106 -7.52 -7.72 10.59
CA HIS A 106 -6.40 -8.51 11.06
C HIS A 106 -5.46 -8.90 9.91
N ASP A 107 -6.02 -9.36 8.79
CA ASP A 107 -5.26 -9.72 7.58
C ASP A 107 -4.57 -8.49 6.99
N GLU A 108 -5.31 -7.40 6.73
CA GLU A 108 -4.78 -6.14 6.19
C GLU A 108 -3.58 -5.60 6.96
N LYS A 109 -3.60 -5.75 8.29
CA LYS A 109 -2.52 -5.30 9.16
C LYS A 109 -1.24 -6.14 9.05
N ARG A 110 -1.36 -7.41 8.70
CA ARG A 110 -0.28 -8.40 8.83
C ARG A 110 0.17 -9.02 7.51
N ASN A 111 -0.60 -8.86 6.45
CA ASN A 111 -0.34 -9.49 5.17
C ASN A 111 0.87 -8.83 4.47
N PRO A 112 2.00 -9.56 4.31
CA PRO A 112 3.21 -9.02 3.68
C PRO A 112 3.06 -8.82 2.17
N GLN A 113 2.00 -9.34 1.55
CA GLN A 113 1.76 -9.22 0.11
C GLN A 113 1.09 -7.89 -0.26
N HIS A 114 0.60 -7.11 0.71
CA HIS A 114 -0.10 -5.85 0.43
C HIS A 114 0.83 -4.71 0.02
N PHE A 115 2.12 -4.78 0.35
CA PHE A 115 3.07 -3.73 0.01
C PHE A 115 4.46 -4.30 -0.30
N ASP A 116 4.94 -4.07 -1.53
CA ASP A 116 6.32 -4.33 -1.93
C ASP A 116 7.05 -2.98 -2.10
N PRO A 117 7.97 -2.61 -1.18
CA PRO A 117 8.73 -1.38 -1.26
C PRO A 117 9.50 -1.20 -2.58
N ALA A 118 9.92 -2.30 -3.23
CA ALA A 118 10.70 -2.26 -4.45
C ALA A 118 9.85 -1.97 -5.69
N GLN A 119 8.57 -2.34 -5.67
CA GLN A 119 7.64 -2.08 -6.77
C GLN A 119 6.92 -0.75 -6.62
N GLY A 120 6.77 -0.25 -5.39
CA GLY A 120 5.88 0.88 -5.09
C GLY A 120 4.44 0.39 -4.91
N LEU A 121 3.48 1.31 -5.01
CA LEU A 121 2.09 0.95 -5.32
C LEU A 121 2.00 0.65 -6.83
#